data_AF-T0ZGK0-F1
#
_entry.id   AF-T0ZGK0-F1
#
_cell.length_a   1.000
_cell.length_b   1.000
_cell.length_c   1.000
_cell.angle_alpha   90.00
_cell.angle_beta   90.00
_cell.angle_gamma   90.00
#
_symmetry.space_group_name_H-M   'P 1'
#
loop_
_entity.id
_entity.type
_entity.pdbx_description
1 polymer ?
#
loop_
_entity_poly.entity_id
_entity_poly.type
_entity_poly.pdbx_seq_one_letter_code
_entity_poly.pdbx_strand_id
1 'polypeptide(L)'
;RVFFETRLGVAEGQGKVVHRFVVHWGGHTGDITARYSLNKNRLPSDLVEEMREAYRRCEPILTGDAPSEGDVRREVARVLLGSLGYTEKELEGVDLTDVEQVRTLTQRRVTPTPKKQTLVSVEELPRYLDEGWTFVGNVGYDRVLLNPPEGGAEPMSRPSLPILTAEGSPALPR
;
A
#
# COMPACT_ATOMS: atom_id res chain seq x y z
N ARG A 1 12.46 38.27 4.47
CA ARG A 1 11.81 38.27 5.82
C ARG A 1 10.51 37.48 5.82
N VAL A 2 9.48 37.92 5.08
CA VAL A 2 8.14 37.28 5.07
C VAL A 2 8.19 35.78 4.75
N PHE A 3 8.91 35.36 3.70
CA PHE A 3 9.05 33.94 3.35
C PHE A 3 9.62 33.09 4.50
N PHE A 4 10.67 33.59 5.15
CA PHE A 4 11.32 32.91 6.27
C PHE A 4 10.39 32.79 7.49
N GLU A 5 9.67 33.86 7.83
CA GLU A 5 8.70 33.86 8.92
C GLU A 5 7.53 32.91 8.64
N THR A 6 7.00 32.89 7.42
CA THR A 6 5.94 31.94 7.03
C THR A 6 6.41 30.49 7.14
N ARG A 7 7.63 30.17 6.68
CA ARG A 7 8.17 28.81 6.74
C ARG A 7 8.51 28.39 8.18
N LEU A 8 8.96 29.31 9.02
CA LEU A 8 9.09 29.07 10.46
C LEU A 8 7.74 28.81 11.13
N GLY A 9 6.68 29.54 10.77
CA GLY A 9 5.33 29.28 11.25
C GLY A 9 4.82 27.88 10.87
N VAL A 10 5.13 27.41 9.66
CA VAL A 10 4.86 26.02 9.25
C VAL A 10 5.65 25.03 10.10
N ALA A 11 6.94 25.30 10.35
CA ALA A 11 7.78 24.45 11.18
C ALA A 11 7.32 24.40 12.64
N GLU A 12 6.80 25.51 13.15
CA GLU A 12 6.19 25.62 14.48
C GLU A 12 4.90 24.78 14.57
N GLY A 13 4.03 24.87 13.56
CA GLY A 13 2.82 24.04 13.48
C GLY A 13 3.12 22.53 13.42
N GLN A 14 4.29 22.16 12.87
CA GLN A 14 4.78 20.77 12.87
C GLN A 14 5.54 20.38 14.16
N GLY A 15 5.64 21.27 15.14
CA GLY A 15 6.33 21.02 16.42
C GLY A 15 7.85 20.94 16.31
N LYS A 16 8.45 21.38 15.20
CA LYS A 16 9.91 21.32 15.00
C LYS A 16 10.67 22.45 15.71
N VAL A 17 9.97 23.53 16.05
CA VAL A 17 10.54 24.70 16.74
C VAL A 17 9.53 25.23 17.74
N VAL A 18 10.01 25.75 18.88
CA VAL A 18 9.18 26.40 19.88
C VAL A 18 8.88 27.85 19.50
N HIS A 19 7.68 28.34 19.83
CA HIS A 19 7.22 29.70 19.52
C HIS A 19 8.25 30.78 19.88
N ARG A 20 8.87 30.67 21.06
CA ARG A 20 9.87 31.62 21.56
C ARG A 20 11.08 31.79 20.63
N PHE A 21 11.50 30.74 19.90
CA PHE A 21 12.61 30.84 18.94
C PHE A 21 12.17 31.48 17.63
N VAL A 22 10.93 31.23 17.18
CA VAL A 22 10.35 31.87 16.00
C VAL A 22 10.23 33.38 16.22
N VAL A 23 9.70 33.79 17.38
CA VAL A 23 9.60 35.21 17.78
C VAL A 23 10.98 35.86 17.87
N HIS A 24 11.97 35.15 18.41
CA HIS A 24 13.37 35.61 18.47
C HIS A 24 13.98 35.83 17.08
N TRP A 25 13.93 34.82 16.21
CA TRP A 25 14.49 34.90 14.86
C TRP A 25 13.72 35.86 13.95
N GLY A 26 12.41 36.02 14.18
CA GLY A 26 11.56 37.00 13.51
C GLY A 26 11.84 38.46 13.93
N GLY A 27 12.65 38.67 14.97
CA GLY A 27 13.01 40.01 15.45
C GLY A 27 11.85 40.75 16.11
N HIS A 28 10.88 40.03 16.69
CA HIS A 28 9.74 40.63 17.36
C HIS A 28 10.17 41.10 18.76
N THR A 29 10.44 42.40 18.89
CA THR A 29 10.90 43.04 20.15
C THR A 29 9.75 43.38 21.12
N GLY A 30 8.49 43.09 20.74
CA GLY A 30 7.28 43.55 21.45
C GLY A 30 6.62 42.53 22.39
N ASP A 31 7.06 41.27 22.40
CA ASP A 31 6.46 40.27 23.27
C ASP A 31 7.09 40.34 24.68
N ILE A 32 6.26 40.44 25.71
CA ILE A 32 6.67 40.41 27.11
C ILE A 32 7.44 39.12 27.44
N THR A 33 7.20 38.04 26.70
CA THR A 33 7.93 36.77 26.85
C THR A 33 9.40 36.88 26.41
N ALA A 34 9.75 37.77 25.46
CA ALA A 34 11.14 38.02 25.05
C ALA A 34 11.96 38.62 26.21
N ARG A 35 11.28 39.35 27.11
CA ARG A 35 11.85 39.94 28.32
C ARG A 35 12.28 38.91 29.37
N TYR A 36 11.67 37.72 29.37
CA TYR A 36 11.89 36.66 30.37
C TYR A 36 12.59 35.41 29.82
N SER A 37 12.66 35.24 28.50
CA SER A 37 13.19 34.03 27.87
C SER A 37 14.56 34.22 27.20
N LEU A 38 14.95 35.47 26.91
CA LEU A 38 16.21 35.82 26.26
C LEU A 38 16.87 36.90 27.11
N ASN A 39 17.48 36.45 28.19
CA ASN A 39 18.07 37.27 29.25
C ASN A 39 18.93 38.42 28.67
N LYS A 40 18.39 39.63 28.49
CA LYS A 40 19.10 40.87 28.11
C LYS A 40 20.27 40.64 27.12
N ASN A 41 20.02 40.01 25.98
CA ASN A 41 21.02 39.72 24.93
C ASN A 41 22.21 38.82 25.33
N ARG A 42 22.20 38.17 26.50
CA ARG A 42 23.10 37.04 26.82
C ARG A 42 22.31 35.74 26.80
N LEU A 43 22.28 35.12 25.62
CA LEU A 43 21.87 33.73 25.49
C LEU A 43 22.91 32.86 26.23
N PRO A 44 22.49 32.03 27.21
CA PRO A 44 23.34 30.96 27.74
C PRO A 44 23.81 30.06 26.59
N SER A 45 25.02 29.50 26.67
CA SER A 45 25.58 28.60 25.65
C SER A 45 24.62 27.47 25.28
N ASP A 46 23.97 26.89 26.29
CA ASP A 46 23.10 25.73 26.12
C ASP A 46 21.84 26.08 25.31
N LEU A 47 21.31 27.29 25.53
CA LEU A 47 20.17 27.80 24.77
C LEU A 47 20.54 28.11 23.32
N VAL A 48 21.78 28.57 23.07
CA VAL A 48 22.27 28.78 21.70
C VAL A 48 22.36 27.45 20.96
N GLU A 49 22.85 26.39 21.61
CA GLU A 49 22.91 25.07 20.98
C GLU A 49 21.51 24.49 20.73
N GLU A 50 20.58 24.63 21.68
CA GLU A 50 19.18 24.23 21.48
C GLU A 50 18.55 24.96 20.27
N MET A 51 18.83 26.26 20.13
CA MET A 51 18.38 27.04 18.98
C MET A 51 19.04 26.58 17.67
N ARG A 52 20.34 26.24 17.68
CA ARG A 52 21.02 25.69 16.48
C ARG A 52 20.45 24.34 16.07
N GLU A 53 20.13 23.48 17.03
CA GLU A 53 19.49 22.18 16.77
C GLU A 53 18.06 22.34 16.26
N ALA A 54 17.29 23.26 16.84
CA ALA A 54 15.96 23.61 16.35
C ALA A 54 16.03 24.13 14.90
N TYR A 55 17.00 24.99 14.59
CA TYR A 55 17.21 25.50 13.23
C TYR A 55 17.55 24.36 12.25
N ARG A 56 18.45 23.44 12.63
CA ARG A 56 18.78 22.23 11.83
C ARG A 56 17.55 21.36 11.55
N ARG A 57 16.64 21.19 12.52
CA ARG A 57 15.37 20.47 12.30
C ARG A 57 14.44 21.18 11.33
N CYS A 58 14.48 22.51 11.30
CA CYS A 58 13.69 23.34 10.40
C CYS A 58 14.30 23.47 9.00
N GLU A 59 15.59 23.24 8.83
CA GLU A 59 16.33 23.41 7.57
C GLU A 59 15.63 22.81 6.34
N PRO A 60 15.10 21.57 6.34
CA PRO A 60 14.39 21.03 5.17
C PRO A 60 13.15 21.86 4.80
N ILE A 61 12.46 22.39 5.82
CA ILE A 61 11.31 23.27 5.61
C ILE A 61 11.79 24.65 5.16
N LEU A 62 12.91 25.16 5.65
CA LEU A 62 13.37 26.50 5.26
C LEU A 62 13.92 26.54 3.83
N THR A 63 14.68 25.51 3.43
CA THR A 63 15.35 25.44 2.12
C THR A 63 14.42 24.99 1.01
N GLY A 64 13.35 24.24 1.32
CA GLY A 64 12.46 23.66 0.30
C GLY A 64 12.71 22.19 0.03
N ASP A 65 13.72 21.60 0.65
CA ASP A 65 14.09 20.19 0.50
C ASP A 65 13.25 19.24 1.38
N ALA A 66 12.21 19.73 2.04
CA ALA A 66 11.25 18.87 2.70
C ALA A 66 10.63 17.97 1.61
N PRO A 67 10.68 16.63 1.76
CA PRO A 67 10.12 15.73 0.77
C PRO A 67 8.67 16.13 0.57
N SER A 68 8.30 16.39 -0.68
CA SER A 68 6.92 16.69 -1.01
C SER A 68 6.05 15.49 -0.61
N GLU A 69 4.75 15.73 -0.43
CA GLU A 69 3.82 14.62 -0.20
C GLU A 69 3.91 13.57 -1.33
N GLY A 70 4.25 14.00 -2.55
CA GLY A 70 4.53 13.11 -3.67
C GLY A 70 5.79 12.27 -3.49
N ASP A 71 6.85 12.82 -2.91
CA ASP A 71 8.09 12.08 -2.63
C ASP A 71 7.89 11.01 -1.55
N VAL A 72 7.14 11.36 -0.50
CA VAL A 72 6.77 10.41 0.56
C VAL A 72 5.90 9.29 0.00
N ARG A 73 4.89 9.60 -0.82
CA ARG A 73 4.03 8.61 -1.46
C ARG A 73 4.81 7.68 -2.38
N ARG A 74 5.71 8.23 -3.19
CA ARG A 74 6.59 7.48 -4.10
C ARG A 74 7.44 6.48 -3.32
N GLU A 75 8.02 6.89 -2.20
CA GLU A 75 8.87 6.02 -1.40
C GLU A 75 8.09 4.90 -0.71
N VAL A 76 6.91 5.21 -0.16
CA VAL A 76 6.01 4.19 0.41
C VAL A 76 5.56 3.20 -0.66
N ALA A 77 5.18 3.68 -1.85
CA ALA A 77 4.80 2.82 -2.96
C ALA A 77 5.95 1.93 -3.43
N ARG A 78 7.19 2.47 -3.50
CA ARG A 78 8.39 1.70 -3.84
C ARG A 78 8.64 0.58 -2.83
N VAL A 79 8.58 0.88 -1.53
CA VAL A 79 8.77 -0.14 -0.47
C VAL A 79 7.69 -1.23 -0.55
N LEU A 80 6.42 -0.84 -0.75
CA LEU A 80 5.31 -1.78 -0.85
C LEU A 80 5.44 -2.68 -2.09
N LEU A 81 5.72 -2.12 -3.27
CA LEU A 81 5.88 -2.89 -4.49
C LEU A 81 7.16 -3.74 -4.47
N GLY A 82 8.24 -3.25 -3.87
CA GLY A 82 9.47 -4.03 -3.64
C GLY A 82 9.20 -5.26 -2.76
N SER A 83 8.34 -5.13 -1.75
CA SER A 83 7.93 -6.28 -0.92
C SER A 83 7.15 -7.36 -1.70
N LEU A 84 6.50 -6.97 -2.80
CA LEU A 84 5.77 -7.86 -3.70
C LEU A 84 6.66 -8.43 -4.82
N GLY A 85 7.96 -8.13 -4.80
CA GLY A 85 8.95 -8.63 -5.75
C GLY A 85 9.07 -7.82 -7.04
N TYR A 86 8.54 -6.59 -7.08
CA TYR A 86 8.82 -5.68 -8.20
C TYR A 86 10.27 -5.20 -8.13
N THR A 87 10.97 -5.31 -9.26
CA THR A 87 12.34 -4.81 -9.39
C THR A 87 12.35 -3.34 -9.78
N GLU A 88 13.39 -2.59 -9.43
CA GLU A 88 13.50 -1.15 -9.74
C GLU A 88 13.34 -0.87 -11.24
N LYS A 89 13.79 -1.79 -12.10
CA LYS A 89 13.64 -1.70 -13.56
C LYS A 89 12.20 -1.79 -14.06
N GLU A 90 11.32 -2.46 -13.33
CA GLU A 90 9.88 -2.54 -13.66
C GLU A 90 9.11 -1.32 -13.12
N LEU A 91 9.70 -0.60 -12.16
CA LEU A 91 9.17 0.60 -11.54
C LEU A 91 9.64 1.87 -12.27
N GLU A 92 10.73 1.79 -13.04
CA GLU A 92 11.21 2.85 -13.94
C GLU A 92 10.16 3.16 -15.03
N GLY A 93 9.45 4.27 -14.84
CA GLY A 93 8.43 4.77 -15.77
C GLY A 93 6.99 4.67 -15.27
N VAL A 94 6.75 4.05 -14.11
CA VAL A 94 5.44 4.06 -13.45
C VAL A 94 5.31 5.30 -12.58
N ASP A 95 4.16 5.96 -12.62
CA ASP A 95 3.87 7.03 -11.66
C ASP A 95 3.45 6.42 -10.32
N LEU A 96 4.43 6.25 -9.43
CA LEU A 96 4.25 5.75 -8.07
C LEU A 96 3.48 6.72 -7.15
N THR A 97 3.15 7.92 -7.63
CA THR A 97 2.31 8.88 -6.93
C THR A 97 0.82 8.59 -7.12
N ASP A 98 0.46 7.87 -8.18
CA ASP A 98 -0.91 7.49 -8.52
C ASP A 98 -1.33 6.20 -7.81
N VAL A 99 -2.31 6.34 -6.91
CA VAL A 99 -2.80 5.25 -6.06
C VAL A 99 -3.45 4.13 -6.87
N GLU A 100 -4.12 4.44 -7.98
CA GLU A 100 -4.80 3.41 -8.78
C GLU A 100 -3.79 2.53 -9.54
N GLN A 101 -2.67 3.11 -10.00
CA GLN A 101 -1.58 2.35 -10.61
C GLN A 101 -0.92 1.42 -9.58
N VAL A 102 -0.59 1.94 -8.39
CA VAL A 102 -0.01 1.13 -7.30
C VAL A 102 -0.96 0.00 -6.89
N ARG A 103 -2.26 0.28 -6.82
CA ARG A 103 -3.30 -0.72 -6.51
C ARG A 103 -3.38 -1.81 -7.58
N THR A 104 -3.34 -1.44 -8.86
CA THR A 104 -3.38 -2.39 -9.98
C THR A 104 -2.16 -3.30 -9.99
N LEU A 105 -0.96 -2.75 -9.76
CA LEU A 105 0.27 -3.54 -9.63
C LEU A 105 0.22 -4.48 -8.44
N THR A 106 -0.27 -4.00 -7.29
CA THR A 106 -0.47 -4.82 -6.10
C THR A 106 -1.43 -5.98 -6.38
N GLN A 107 -2.59 -5.71 -6.97
CA GLN A 107 -3.57 -6.73 -7.32
C GLN A 107 -3.02 -7.75 -8.32
N ARG A 108 -2.25 -7.33 -9.31
CA ARG A 108 -1.69 -8.25 -10.31
C ARG A 108 -0.80 -9.34 -9.71
N ARG A 109 -0.12 -9.07 -8.58
CA ARG A 109 0.75 -10.05 -7.89
C ARG A 109 0.11 -10.71 -6.67
N VAL A 110 -0.79 -10.01 -5.97
CA VAL A 110 -1.43 -10.51 -4.74
C VAL A 110 -2.66 -11.37 -5.06
N THR A 111 -3.34 -11.16 -6.18
CA THR A 111 -4.53 -11.97 -6.50
C THR A 111 -4.06 -13.39 -6.83
N PRO A 112 -4.38 -14.40 -6.00
CA PRO A 112 -4.10 -15.78 -6.36
C PRO A 112 -4.89 -16.06 -7.64
N THR A 113 -4.21 -16.51 -8.68
CA THR A 113 -4.89 -17.09 -9.84
C THR A 113 -5.85 -18.13 -9.30
N PRO A 114 -7.18 -18.05 -9.57
CA PRO A 114 -8.10 -19.04 -9.04
C PRO A 114 -7.66 -20.39 -9.59
N LYS A 115 -7.16 -21.28 -8.71
CA LYS A 115 -6.89 -22.68 -9.07
C LYS A 115 -8.21 -23.21 -9.63
N LYS A 116 -8.28 -23.48 -10.93
CA LYS A 116 -9.45 -24.07 -11.59
C LYS A 116 -9.66 -25.47 -11.02
N GLN A 117 -10.37 -25.55 -9.89
CA GLN A 117 -10.81 -26.80 -9.31
C GLN A 117 -11.83 -27.41 -10.25
N THR A 118 -11.63 -28.69 -10.56
CA THR A 118 -12.57 -29.43 -11.40
C THR A 118 -13.33 -30.39 -10.51
N LEU A 119 -14.66 -30.37 -10.64
CA LEU A 119 -15.56 -31.28 -9.94
C LEU A 119 -15.73 -32.51 -10.83
N VAL A 120 -15.25 -33.65 -10.36
CA VAL A 120 -15.21 -34.90 -11.12
C VAL A 120 -16.04 -35.97 -10.40
N SER A 121 -16.66 -36.87 -11.16
CA SER A 121 -17.42 -38.00 -10.63
C SER A 121 -16.49 -39.02 -9.94
N VAL A 122 -16.99 -39.76 -8.95
CA VAL A 122 -16.21 -40.78 -8.20
C VAL A 122 -15.67 -41.88 -9.13
N GLU A 123 -16.39 -42.19 -10.21
CA GLU A 123 -15.99 -43.23 -11.18
C GLU A 123 -14.77 -42.83 -12.02
N GLU A 124 -14.55 -41.53 -12.22
CA GLU A 124 -13.48 -40.99 -13.05
C GLU A 124 -12.20 -40.70 -12.24
N LEU A 125 -12.26 -40.80 -10.91
CA LEU A 125 -11.14 -40.52 -10.01
C LEU A 125 -9.84 -41.27 -10.30
N PRO A 126 -9.86 -42.58 -10.61
CA PRO A 126 -8.61 -43.31 -10.84
C PRO A 126 -7.81 -42.70 -12.00
N ARG A 127 -8.52 -42.27 -13.04
CA ARG A 127 -7.91 -41.67 -14.24
C ARG A 127 -7.23 -40.34 -13.93
N TYR A 128 -7.85 -39.48 -13.14
CA TYR A 128 -7.27 -38.18 -12.80
C TYR A 128 -6.12 -38.30 -11.78
N LEU A 129 -6.14 -39.31 -10.90
CA LEU A 129 -5.01 -39.60 -10.01
C LEU A 129 -3.77 -40.06 -10.80
N ASP A 130 -3.95 -40.89 -11.84
CA ASP A 130 -2.87 -41.30 -12.74
C ASP A 130 -2.29 -40.12 -13.55
N GLU A 131 -3.12 -39.13 -13.88
CA GLU A 131 -2.73 -37.90 -14.56
C GLU A 131 -2.08 -36.85 -13.61
N GLY A 132 -1.90 -37.19 -12.33
CA GLY A 132 -1.20 -36.35 -11.34
C GLY A 132 -2.08 -35.31 -10.63
N TRP A 133 -3.41 -35.42 -10.73
CA TRP A 133 -4.32 -34.54 -9.99
C TRP A 133 -4.34 -34.91 -8.51
N THR A 134 -4.36 -33.91 -7.64
CA THR A 134 -4.39 -34.12 -6.19
C THR A 134 -5.82 -34.03 -5.66
N PHE A 135 -6.24 -35.05 -4.90
CA PHE A 135 -7.53 -35.09 -4.22
C PHE A 135 -7.61 -34.05 -3.09
N VAL A 136 -8.66 -33.23 -3.08
CA VAL A 136 -8.87 -32.17 -2.06
C VAL A 136 -9.99 -32.54 -1.07
N GLY A 137 -11.08 -33.15 -1.54
CA GLY A 137 -12.22 -33.52 -0.70
C GLY A 137 -13.44 -33.98 -1.49
N ASN A 138 -14.43 -34.55 -0.81
CA ASN A 138 -15.71 -34.89 -1.42
C ASN A 138 -16.71 -33.72 -1.36
N VAL A 139 -17.57 -33.61 -2.36
CA VAL A 139 -18.72 -32.71 -2.35
C VAL A 139 -19.96 -33.58 -2.54
N GLY A 140 -20.34 -34.28 -1.46
CA GLY A 140 -21.42 -35.25 -1.45
C GLY A 140 -20.97 -36.69 -1.73
N TYR A 141 -21.93 -37.55 -2.08
CA TYR A 141 -21.70 -38.99 -2.26
C TYR A 141 -21.11 -39.39 -3.62
N ASP A 142 -21.26 -38.53 -4.63
CA ASP A 142 -20.99 -38.88 -6.04
C ASP A 142 -19.98 -37.93 -6.72
N ARG A 143 -19.46 -36.94 -5.99
CA ARG A 143 -18.57 -35.92 -6.58
C ARG A 143 -17.39 -35.61 -5.69
N VAL A 144 -16.25 -35.36 -6.35
CA VAL A 144 -14.98 -35.11 -5.71
C VAL A 144 -14.28 -33.90 -6.33
N LEU A 145 -13.64 -33.12 -5.47
CA LEU A 145 -12.82 -31.98 -5.84
C LEU A 145 -11.38 -32.41 -6.09
N LEU A 146 -10.89 -32.09 -7.28
CA LEU A 146 -9.52 -32.34 -7.69
C LEU A 146 -8.80 -31.02 -8.02
N ASN A 147 -7.54 -30.93 -7.58
CA ASN A 147 -6.61 -29.88 -7.99
C ASN A 147 -5.76 -30.38 -9.18
N PRO A 148 -5.51 -29.53 -10.19
CA PRO A 148 -4.64 -29.89 -11.31
C PRO A 148 -3.21 -30.16 -10.85
N PRO A 149 -2.45 -31.02 -11.57
CA PRO A 149 -1.02 -31.20 -11.36
C PRO A 149 -0.31 -29.85 -11.53
N GLU A 150 0.76 -29.63 -10.75
CA GLU A 150 1.49 -28.35 -10.70
C GLU A 150 2.12 -27.91 -12.05
N GLY A 151 2.15 -28.79 -13.06
CA GLY A 151 2.42 -28.46 -14.45
C GLY A 151 1.12 -28.50 -15.26
N GLY A 152 0.60 -27.34 -15.65
CA GLY A 152 -0.72 -27.16 -16.24
C GLY A 152 -1.10 -28.20 -17.29
N ALA A 153 -1.97 -29.13 -16.92
CA ALA A 153 -2.64 -30.01 -17.85
C ALA A 153 -3.78 -29.21 -18.52
N GLU A 154 -3.71 -29.05 -19.84
CA GLU A 154 -4.86 -28.63 -20.62
C GLU A 154 -6.03 -29.58 -20.35
N PRO A 155 -7.24 -29.08 -20.05
CA PRO A 155 -8.38 -29.96 -19.86
C PRO A 155 -8.69 -30.64 -21.19
N MET A 156 -8.52 -31.96 -21.24
CA MET A 156 -9.04 -32.79 -22.32
C MET A 156 -10.53 -32.45 -22.56
N SER A 157 -10.85 -32.33 -23.85
CA SER A 157 -12.16 -32.06 -24.41
C SER A 157 -13.28 -32.70 -23.57
N ARG A 158 -14.15 -31.85 -23.00
CA ARG A 158 -15.33 -32.28 -22.26
C ARG A 158 -16.17 -33.21 -23.15
N PRO A 159 -16.52 -34.44 -22.73
CA PRO A 159 -17.68 -35.08 -23.32
C PRO A 159 -18.90 -34.22 -23.02
N SER A 160 -19.60 -33.80 -24.06
CA SER A 160 -20.82 -33.01 -24.01
C SER A 160 -21.84 -33.73 -23.13
N LEU A 161 -22.10 -33.21 -21.93
CA LEU A 161 -23.26 -33.62 -21.15
C LEU A 161 -24.53 -33.24 -21.95
N PRO A 162 -25.51 -34.14 -22.10
CA PRO A 162 -26.78 -33.79 -22.72
C PRO A 162 -27.46 -32.70 -21.88
N ILE A 163 -27.85 -31.62 -22.55
CA ILE A 163 -28.68 -30.57 -21.98
C ILE A 163 -29.99 -31.23 -21.54
N LEU A 164 -30.24 -31.28 -20.24
CA LEU A 164 -31.55 -31.64 -19.70
C LEU A 164 -32.52 -30.52 -20.10
N THR A 165 -33.16 -30.67 -21.25
CA THR A 165 -34.37 -29.91 -21.58
C THR A 165 -35.46 -30.38 -20.64
N ALA A 166 -35.86 -29.50 -19.73
CA ALA A 166 -37.05 -29.66 -18.91
C ALA A 166 -38.29 -29.51 -19.81
N GLU A 167 -38.69 -30.58 -20.49
CA GLU A 167 -40.04 -30.73 -21.04
C GLU A 167 -40.90 -31.53 -20.06
N GLY A 168 -42.15 -31.10 -19.87
CA GLY A 168 -43.21 -31.94 -19.32
C GLY A 168 -43.65 -31.61 -17.90
N SER A 169 -44.33 -30.48 -17.73
CA SER A 169 -45.25 -30.26 -16.60
C SER A 169 -46.51 -31.12 -16.81
N PRO A 170 -46.86 -32.08 -15.94
CA PRO A 170 -48.13 -32.78 -16.05
C PRO A 170 -49.22 -32.01 -15.29
N ALA A 171 -50.29 -31.73 -16.03
CA ALA A 171 -51.52 -31.11 -15.55
C ALA A 171 -52.18 -31.90 -14.40
N LEU A 172 -52.66 -31.17 -13.40
CA LEU A 172 -53.56 -31.67 -12.36
C LEU A 172 -55.01 -31.68 -12.87
N PRO A 173 -55.79 -32.76 -12.68
CA PRO A 173 -57.24 -32.72 -12.90
C PRO A 173 -57.97 -32.13 -11.67
N ARG A 174 -59.16 -31.62 -11.97
CA ARG A 174 -60.07 -30.79 -11.16
C ARG A 174 -60.49 -31.37 -9.80
#